data_AF-A0A971KRJ7-F1
#
_entry.id   AF-A0A971KRJ7-F1
#
_cell.length_a   1.000
_cell.length_b   1.000
_cell.length_c   1.000
_cell.angle_alpha   90.00
_cell.angle_beta   90.00
_cell.angle_gamma   90.00
#
_symmetry.space_group_name_H-M   'P 1'
#
loop_
_entity.id
_entity.type
_entity.pdbx_description
1 polymer ?
#
loop_
_entity_poly.entity_id
_entity_poly.type
_entity_poly.pdbx_seq_one_letter_code
_entity_poly.pdbx_strand_id
1 'polypeptide(L)'
;MDARLLIGSRAHQLLNTGSQQSAPKSETNSEGLSFESLFRQTLDKESTNEPFRVSSHAQKRLTERSIELTGELKVSLDEAFNELSAKGAKNSLVLTNEGAFVVNVPNRTLVTAIGLEEMRSGIVTNIDSVNMKFA
;
A
#
# COMPACT_ATOMS: atom_id res chain seq x y z
N MET A 1 12.28 -26.89 -51.44
CA MET A 1 10.99 -27.51 -51.14
C MET A 1 11.04 -27.96 -49.70
N ASP A 2 10.13 -27.43 -48.88
CA ASP A 2 10.08 -27.57 -47.44
C ASP A 2 9.46 -28.93 -47.05
N ALA A 3 10.03 -29.60 -46.05
CA ALA A 3 9.58 -30.93 -45.62
C ALA A 3 9.66 -31.09 -44.09
N ARG A 4 9.10 -30.12 -43.36
CA ARG A 4 8.84 -30.24 -41.91
C ARG A 4 7.35 -30.40 -41.60
N LEU A 5 6.75 -31.49 -42.09
CA LEU A 5 5.45 -31.97 -41.62
C LEU A 5 5.55 -33.48 -41.34
N LEU A 6 4.90 -33.91 -40.25
CA LEU A 6 4.71 -35.30 -39.77
C LEU A 6 5.89 -35.98 -39.07
N ILE A 7 5.92 -35.90 -37.73
CA ILE A 7 6.02 -37.07 -36.81
C ILE A 7 5.29 -36.60 -35.53
N GLY A 8 4.15 -37.14 -35.11
CA GLY A 8 3.91 -38.56 -34.87
C GLY A 8 3.99 -38.78 -33.35
N SER A 9 2.83 -38.96 -32.73
CA SER A 9 2.58 -39.39 -31.36
C SER A 9 3.57 -40.46 -30.88
N ARG A 10 4.22 -40.23 -29.72
CA ARG A 10 4.89 -41.30 -28.98
C ARG A 10 4.61 -41.19 -27.49
N ALA A 11 3.89 -42.21 -27.04
CA ALA A 11 3.51 -42.50 -25.67
C ALA A 11 4.71 -42.41 -24.72
N HIS A 12 4.52 -41.68 -23.61
CA HIS A 12 5.37 -41.85 -22.44
C HIS A 12 4.95 -43.13 -21.73
N GLN A 13 5.87 -44.09 -21.76
CA GLN A 13 5.78 -45.40 -21.13
C GLN A 13 5.92 -45.25 -19.61
N LEU A 14 4.92 -45.74 -18.90
CA LEU A 14 4.91 -45.91 -17.45
C LEU A 14 5.95 -46.95 -17.04
N LEU A 15 6.77 -46.64 -16.04
CA LEU A 15 7.36 -47.66 -15.17
C LEU A 15 6.88 -47.47 -13.73
N ASN A 16 6.20 -48.51 -13.31
CA ASN A 16 5.65 -48.83 -12.01
C ASN A 16 6.76 -49.34 -11.07
N THR A 17 6.82 -48.82 -9.85
CA THR A 17 7.19 -49.60 -8.65
C THR A 17 6.57 -48.92 -7.43
N GLY A 18 5.58 -49.56 -6.84
CA GLY A 18 4.90 -49.07 -5.65
C GLY A 18 5.67 -49.33 -4.35
N SER A 19 5.36 -48.52 -3.35
CA SER A 19 5.00 -48.95 -2.01
C SER A 19 4.38 -47.76 -1.28
N GLN A 20 3.18 -48.00 -0.74
CA GLN A 20 2.42 -47.05 0.05
C GLN A 20 3.19 -46.71 1.33
N GLN A 21 3.39 -45.43 1.60
CA GLN A 21 3.68 -44.98 2.95
C GLN A 21 2.86 -43.73 3.26
N SER A 22 1.93 -43.92 4.17
CA SER A 22 0.97 -42.97 4.71
C SER A 22 1.65 -41.67 5.11
N ALA A 23 1.16 -40.54 4.60
CA ALA A 23 1.61 -39.22 5.03
C ALA A 23 1.26 -39.02 6.53
N PRO A 24 2.18 -38.49 7.35
CA PRO A 24 1.86 -38.15 8.72
C PRO A 24 0.92 -36.94 8.70
N LYS A 25 -0.20 -37.08 9.38
CA LYS A 25 -1.06 -35.98 9.78
C LYS A 25 -0.24 -35.16 10.79
N SER A 26 0.43 -34.11 10.31
CA SER A 26 1.08 -33.14 11.21
C SER A 26 0.00 -32.35 11.93
N GLU A 27 -0.47 -32.91 13.03
CA GLU A 27 -0.87 -32.13 14.19
C GLU A 27 0.40 -31.45 14.70
N THR A 28 0.53 -30.17 14.38
CA THR A 28 1.50 -29.31 15.05
C THR A 28 0.71 -28.23 15.77
N ASN A 29 0.42 -28.54 17.04
CA ASN A 29 0.27 -27.52 18.08
C ASN A 29 1.56 -26.69 18.09
N SER A 30 1.58 -25.63 17.30
CA SER A 30 2.48 -24.51 17.55
C SER A 30 1.67 -23.47 18.29
N GLU A 31 2.01 -23.25 19.56
CA GLU A 31 1.72 -22.02 20.31
C GLU A 31 2.50 -20.83 19.71
N GLY A 32 2.43 -20.68 18.38
CA GLY A 32 2.91 -19.54 17.63
C GLY A 32 1.70 -18.78 17.13
N LEU A 33 1.66 -17.47 17.39
CA LEU A 33 0.63 -16.58 16.87
C LEU A 33 0.45 -16.85 15.37
N SER A 34 -0.76 -17.26 14.98
CA SER A 34 -1.05 -17.56 13.57
C SER A 34 -0.78 -16.30 12.74
N PHE A 35 -0.37 -16.48 11.47
CA PHE A 35 -0.18 -15.36 10.55
C PHE A 35 -1.45 -14.47 10.50
N GLU A 36 -2.62 -15.09 10.55
CA GLU A 36 -3.91 -14.40 10.64
C GLU A 36 -4.02 -13.54 11.90
N SER A 37 -3.57 -14.05 13.06
CA SER A 37 -3.56 -13.30 14.32
C SER A 37 -2.59 -12.12 14.27
N LEU A 38 -1.39 -12.30 13.70
CA LEU A 38 -0.40 -11.22 13.54
C LEU A 38 -0.86 -10.17 12.53
N PHE A 39 -1.50 -10.60 11.45
CA PHE A 39 -2.07 -9.72 10.43
C PHE A 39 -3.23 -8.90 11.01
N ARG A 40 -4.20 -9.54 11.68
CA ARG A 40 -5.28 -8.84 12.38
C ARG A 40 -4.76 -7.91 13.47
N GLN A 41 -3.77 -8.32 14.26
CA GLN A 41 -3.16 -7.47 15.27
C GLN A 41 -2.44 -6.24 14.68
N THR A 42 -1.86 -6.37 13.49
CA THR A 42 -1.23 -5.25 12.77
C THR A 42 -2.27 -4.28 12.21
N LEU A 43 -3.42 -4.79 11.78
CA LEU A 43 -4.57 -3.96 11.35
C LEU A 43 -5.30 -3.32 12.54
N ASP A 44 -5.46 -4.02 13.67
CA ASP A 44 -6.21 -3.52 14.83
C ASP A 44 -5.44 -2.46 15.63
N LYS A 45 -4.10 -2.44 15.52
CA LYS A 45 -3.25 -1.35 16.04
C LYS A 45 -3.50 0.00 15.35
N GLU A 46 -4.26 0.04 14.26
CA GLU A 46 -4.53 1.25 13.49
C GLU A 46 -5.64 2.13 14.10
N SER A 47 -6.21 1.75 15.26
CA SER A 47 -7.30 2.47 15.89
C SER A 47 -6.82 3.38 17.03
N THR A 48 -6.77 4.67 16.72
CA THR A 48 -6.72 5.85 17.61
C THR A 48 -5.34 6.28 18.16
N ASN A 49 -4.92 7.50 17.76
CA ASN A 49 -3.69 8.24 18.11
C ASN A 49 -2.35 7.89 17.42
N GLU A 50 -2.30 6.93 16.49
CA GLU A 50 -1.06 6.68 15.75
C GLU A 50 -0.79 7.76 14.66
N PRO A 51 0.48 8.18 14.49
CA PRO A 51 0.88 9.08 13.42
C PRO A 51 0.54 8.49 12.04
N PHE A 52 0.21 9.35 11.08
CA PHE A 52 -0.10 8.89 9.73
C PHE A 52 1.06 8.10 9.09
N ARG A 53 0.72 7.11 8.28
CA ARG A 53 1.68 6.26 7.57
C ARG A 53 2.17 6.97 6.32
N VAL A 54 3.43 6.78 5.95
CA VAL A 54 3.98 7.26 4.68
C VAL A 54 4.16 6.05 3.75
N SER A 55 3.50 6.06 2.59
CA SER A 55 3.69 5.00 1.60
C SER A 55 5.08 5.06 0.98
N SER A 56 5.56 3.94 0.42
CA SER A 56 6.85 3.90 -0.29
C SER A 56 6.91 4.92 -1.43
N HIS A 57 5.80 5.13 -2.13
CA HIS A 57 5.73 6.11 -3.21
C HIS A 57 5.86 7.54 -2.67
N ALA A 58 5.13 7.89 -1.61
CA ALA A 58 5.27 9.18 -0.95
C ALA A 58 6.70 9.40 -0.44
N GLN A 59 7.31 8.42 0.21
CA GLN A 59 8.69 8.52 0.69
C GLN A 59 9.66 8.85 -0.44
N LYS A 60 9.56 8.13 -1.57
CA LYS A 60 10.37 8.40 -2.75
C LYS A 60 10.15 9.83 -3.27
N ARG A 61 8.89 10.26 -3.38
CA ARG A 61 8.53 11.60 -3.88
C ARG A 61 8.98 12.73 -2.95
N LEU A 62 8.95 12.53 -1.63
CA LEU A 62 9.47 13.47 -0.65
C LEU A 62 10.99 13.65 -0.81
N THR A 63 11.73 12.55 -0.94
CA THR A 63 13.18 12.59 -1.17
C THR A 63 13.54 13.25 -2.52
N GLU A 64 12.87 12.87 -3.61
CA GLU A 64 13.12 13.42 -4.96
C GLU A 64 12.89 14.93 -5.04
N ARG A 65 12.00 15.47 -4.22
CA ARG A 65 11.66 16.90 -4.20
C ARG A 65 12.25 17.65 -3.02
N SER A 66 13.11 17.00 -2.22
CA SER A 66 13.69 17.57 -1.00
C SER A 66 12.65 18.17 -0.05
N ILE A 67 11.46 17.55 0.02
CA ILE A 67 10.41 17.94 0.96
C ILE A 67 10.64 17.17 2.26
N GLU A 68 11.02 17.89 3.31
CA GLU A 68 11.18 17.33 4.63
C GLU A 68 9.85 17.30 5.38
N LEU A 69 9.51 16.17 5.99
CA LEU A 69 8.40 16.07 6.94
C LEU A 69 8.81 16.70 8.28
N THR A 70 8.88 18.04 8.30
CA THR A 70 9.13 18.83 9.49
C THR A 70 8.07 18.58 10.55
N GLY A 71 8.35 18.96 11.80
CA GLY A 71 7.35 18.85 12.88
C GLY A 71 6.06 19.59 12.56
N GLU A 72 6.18 20.79 11.98
CA GLU A 72 5.05 21.61 11.57
C GLU A 72 4.23 20.97 10.43
N LEU A 73 4.90 20.47 9.38
CA LEU A 73 4.23 19.79 8.28
C LEU A 73 3.51 18.52 8.76
N LYS A 74 4.11 17.76 9.68
CA LYS A 74 3.47 16.59 10.28
C LYS A 74 2.21 16.95 11.05
N VAL A 75 2.28 17.98 11.89
CA VAL A 75 1.11 18.46 12.65
C VAL A 75 0.00 18.91 11.70
N SER A 76 0.33 19.69 10.67
CA SER A 76 -0.61 20.15 9.66
C SER A 76 -1.30 18.99 8.93
N LEU A 77 -0.54 17.95 8.55
CA LEU A 77 -1.08 16.75 7.93
C LEU A 77 -1.96 15.93 8.89
N ASP A 78 -1.55 15.78 10.15
CA ASP A 78 -2.36 15.07 11.16
C ASP A 78 -3.71 15.77 11.42
N GLU A 79 -3.71 17.10 11.50
CA GLU A 79 -4.94 17.89 11.58
C GLU A 79 -5.80 17.70 10.32
N ALA A 80 -5.19 17.75 9.14
CA ALA A 80 -5.90 17.53 7.89
C ALA A 80 -6.55 16.14 7.85
N PHE A 81 -5.88 15.08 8.31
CA PHE A 81 -6.48 13.75 8.44
C PHE A 81 -7.71 13.77 9.35
N ASN A 82 -7.64 14.45 10.49
CA ASN A 82 -8.74 14.52 11.45
C ASN A 82 -9.95 15.29 10.88
N GLU A 83 -9.71 16.44 10.26
CA GLU A 83 -10.76 17.26 9.64
C GLU A 83 -11.43 16.54 8.46
N LEU A 84 -10.63 15.89 7.61
CA LEU A 84 -11.12 15.13 6.47
C LEU A 84 -11.92 13.89 6.93
N SER A 85 -11.42 13.20 7.96
CA SER A 85 -12.13 12.06 8.55
C SER A 85 -13.46 12.47 9.15
N ALA A 86 -13.52 13.61 9.85
CA ALA A 86 -14.76 14.13 10.42
C ALA A 86 -15.82 14.46 9.35
N LYS A 87 -15.38 14.77 8.12
CA LYS A 87 -16.25 15.03 6.96
C LYS A 87 -16.55 13.79 6.12
N GLY A 88 -16.02 12.62 6.50
CA GLY A 88 -16.24 11.37 5.77
C GLY A 88 -15.49 11.28 4.42
N ALA A 89 -14.44 12.08 4.24
CA ALA A 89 -13.61 12.03 3.04
C ALA A 89 -12.81 10.71 2.97
N LYS A 90 -12.49 10.23 1.76
CA LYS A 90 -11.75 8.97 1.57
C LYS A 90 -10.38 9.20 0.96
N ASN A 91 -10.34 9.84 -0.21
CA ASN A 91 -9.09 10.16 -0.91
C ASN A 91 -9.05 11.66 -1.13
N SER A 92 -8.10 12.33 -0.49
CA SER A 92 -8.12 13.77 -0.40
C SER A 92 -6.79 14.39 -0.80
N LEU A 93 -6.86 15.64 -1.27
CA LEU A 93 -5.69 16.46 -1.54
C LEU A 93 -5.52 17.47 -0.41
N VAL A 94 -4.38 17.45 0.27
CA VAL A 94 -4.01 18.46 1.27
C VAL A 94 -3.02 19.43 0.62
N LEU A 95 -3.37 20.70 0.60
CA LEU A 95 -2.55 21.78 0.06
C LEU A 95 -1.88 22.54 1.20
N THR A 96 -0.56 22.69 1.14
CA THR A 96 0.24 23.44 2.11
C THR A 96 1.20 24.41 1.42
N ASN A 97 1.98 25.15 2.21
CA ASN A 97 3.04 26.02 1.70
C ASN A 97 4.22 25.24 1.10
N GLU A 98 4.36 23.95 1.41
CA GLU A 98 5.45 23.07 0.95
C GLU A 98 5.07 22.28 -0.31
N GLY A 99 3.77 22.09 -0.58
CA GLY A 99 3.30 21.34 -1.73
C GLY A 99 1.88 20.79 -1.58
N ALA A 100 1.56 19.79 -2.38
CA ALA A 100 0.29 19.09 -2.35
C ALA A 100 0.48 17.61 -2.02
N PHE A 101 -0.35 17.11 -1.12
CA PHE A 101 -0.21 15.76 -0.55
C PHE A 101 -1.50 14.98 -0.78
N VAL A 102 -1.40 13.85 -1.45
CA VAL A 102 -2.55 12.95 -1.65
C VAL A 102 -2.59 11.98 -0.48
N VAL A 103 -3.72 11.94 0.21
CA VAL A 103 -3.92 11.12 1.40
C VAL A 103 -5.09 10.16 1.23
N ASN A 104 -4.94 8.97 1.80
CA ASN A 104 -6.04 8.05 2.04
C ASN A 104 -6.43 8.16 3.51
N VAL A 105 -7.60 8.75 3.75
CA VAL A 105 -8.08 9.12 5.08
C VAL A 105 -8.47 7.89 5.92
N PRO A 106 -9.22 6.88 5.40
CA PRO A 106 -9.58 5.70 6.18
C PRO A 106 -8.36 4.93 6.68
N ASN A 107 -7.30 4.84 5.88
CA ASN A 107 -6.08 4.14 6.23
C ASN A 107 -5.01 5.06 6.87
N ARG A 108 -5.36 6.33 7.18
CA ARG A 108 -4.43 7.38 7.63
C ARG A 108 -3.06 7.33 6.93
N THR A 109 -3.06 7.28 5.60
CA THR A 109 -1.85 7.04 4.80
C THR A 109 -1.60 8.19 3.83
N LEU A 110 -0.39 8.74 3.87
CA LEU A 110 0.15 9.62 2.83
C LEU A 110 0.57 8.80 1.60
N VAL A 111 -0.17 8.98 0.51
CA VAL A 111 -0.02 8.21 -0.73
C VAL A 111 1.03 8.83 -1.64
N THR A 112 1.02 10.14 -1.83
CA THR A 112 2.05 10.83 -2.62
C THR A 112 2.26 12.28 -2.18
N ALA A 113 3.39 12.83 -2.60
CA ALA A 113 3.73 14.24 -2.44
C ALA A 113 4.05 14.86 -3.82
N ILE A 114 3.50 16.04 -4.04
CA ILE A 114 3.63 16.85 -5.25
C ILE A 114 4.27 18.16 -4.80
N GLY A 115 5.38 18.55 -5.43
CA GLY A 115 6.07 19.80 -5.09
C GLY A 115 5.36 21.02 -5.65
N LEU A 116 5.75 22.21 -5.16
CA LEU A 116 5.14 23.49 -5.53
C LEU A 116 5.12 23.76 -7.04
N GLU A 117 6.22 23.50 -7.75
CA GLU A 117 6.29 23.76 -9.20
C GLU A 117 5.36 22.85 -10.01
N GLU A 118 5.25 21.58 -9.61
CA GLU A 118 4.38 20.61 -10.27
C GLU A 118 2.90 20.88 -9.95
N MET A 119 2.61 21.41 -8.76
CA MET A 119 1.28 21.86 -8.36
C MET A 119 0.74 22.99 -9.26
N ARG A 120 1.62 23.77 -9.92
CA ARG A 120 1.20 24.88 -10.81
C ARG A 120 0.51 24.42 -12.10
N SER A 121 0.77 23.20 -12.57
CA SER A 121 0.27 22.72 -13.87
C SER A 121 -0.16 21.25 -13.91
N GLY A 122 -0.04 20.51 -12.80
CA GLY A 122 -0.44 19.12 -12.69
C GLY A 122 -1.94 18.92 -12.49
N ILE A 123 -2.46 17.78 -12.96
CA ILE A 123 -3.83 17.33 -12.71
C ILE A 123 -3.79 16.20 -11.69
N VAL A 124 -4.59 16.32 -10.63
CA VAL A 124 -4.84 15.24 -9.66
C VAL A 124 -6.27 14.75 -9.83
N THR A 125 -6.43 13.43 -9.96
CA THR A 125 -7.73 12.77 -10.14
C THR A 125 -8.07 11.89 -8.95
N ASN A 126 -9.32 11.41 -8.90
CA ASN A 126 -9.79 10.47 -7.87
C ASN A 126 -9.70 11.04 -6.45
N ILE A 127 -9.97 12.34 -6.34
CA ILE A 127 -10.02 13.12 -5.11
C ILE A 127 -11.47 13.48 -4.83
N ASP A 128 -11.95 13.17 -3.63
CA ASP A 128 -13.31 13.49 -3.18
C ASP A 128 -13.37 14.74 -2.28
N SER A 129 -12.22 15.22 -1.82
CA SER A 129 -12.12 16.36 -0.92
C SER A 129 -10.76 17.06 -1.02
N VAL A 130 -10.75 18.37 -0.83
CA VAL A 130 -9.54 19.18 -0.77
C VAL A 130 -9.49 19.89 0.58
N ASN A 131 -8.36 19.80 1.27
CA ASN A 131 -8.08 20.52 2.50
C ASN A 131 -6.97 21.56 2.22
N MET A 132 -7.18 22.81 2.63
CA MET A 132 -6.26 23.92 2.38
C MET A 132 -5.67 24.38 3.71
N LYS A 133 -4.38 24.15 3.92
CA LYS A 133 -3.61 24.51 5.11
C LYS A 133 -2.58 25.56 4.72
N PHE A 134 -3.02 26.81 4.63
CA PHE A 134 -2.14 27.95 4.50
C PHE A 134 -2.07 28.60 5.88
N ALA A 135 -0.93 28.45 6.56
CA ALA A 135 -0.62 29.20 7.77
C ALA A 135 -0.13 30.61 7.42
#